data_AF-A0A918YD97-F1
#
_entry.id   AF-A0A918YD97-F1
#
_cell.length_a   1.000
_cell.length_b   1.000
_cell.length_c   1.000
_cell.angle_alpha   90.00
_cell.angle_beta   90.00
_cell.angle_gamma   90.00
#
_symmetry.space_group_name_H-M   'P 1'
#
loop_
_entity.id
_entity.type
_entity.pdbx_description
1 polymer ?
#
loop_
_entity_poly.entity_id
_entity_poly.type
_entity_poly.pdbx_seq_one_letter_code
_entity_poly.pdbx_strand_id
1 'polypeptide(L)'
;MPEIESWDYTLYVPNDLRAVTVCRRTLRLILTLHGLVGIVDTAELLAAELVSNAVRHTKGPAALRVRRTPEDTVWIGAWDSDPAPPDPPRPLEQVAQWEDGRGLGLVKACARY
;
A
#
# COMPACT_ATOMS: atom_id res chain seq x y z
N MET A 1 -24.45 -15.74 8.87
CA MET A 1 -23.21 -15.01 9.22
C MET A 1 -23.53 -13.53 9.10
N PRO A 2 -23.09 -12.65 10.02
CA PRO A 2 -23.32 -11.22 9.84
C PRO A 2 -22.68 -10.79 8.52
N GLU A 3 -23.39 -9.94 7.78
CA GLU A 3 -22.90 -9.34 6.55
C GLU A 3 -21.66 -8.50 6.90
N ILE A 4 -20.50 -8.86 6.34
CA ILE A 4 -19.27 -8.07 6.55
C ILE A 4 -19.46 -6.78 5.77
N GLU A 5 -19.46 -5.66 6.48
CA GLU A 5 -19.54 -4.34 5.86
C GLU A 5 -18.33 -4.14 4.94
N SER A 6 -18.59 -4.18 3.63
CA SER A 6 -17.59 -3.88 2.61
C SER A 6 -17.46 -2.37 2.44
N TRP A 7 -16.23 -1.90 2.27
CA TRP A 7 -15.92 -0.48 2.08
C TRP A 7 -14.76 -0.32 1.11
N ASP A 8 -14.68 0.83 0.45
CA ASP A 8 -13.67 1.15 -0.56
C ASP A 8 -13.32 2.64 -0.49
N TYR A 9 -12.06 2.93 -0.19
CA TYR A 9 -11.51 4.29 -0.15
C TYR A 9 -10.43 4.42 -1.21
N THR A 10 -10.47 5.53 -1.95
CA THR A 10 -9.39 5.92 -2.86
C THR A 10 -8.92 7.33 -2.51
N LEU A 11 -7.62 7.49 -2.31
CA LEU A 11 -6.96 8.75 -2.07
C LEU A 11 -6.06 9.08 -3.25
N TYR A 12 -6.44 10.09 -4.03
CA TYR A 12 -5.60 10.66 -5.07
C TYR A 12 -4.58 11.62 -4.47
N VAL A 13 -3.33 11.47 -4.85
CA VAL A 13 -2.20 12.25 -4.31
C VAL A 13 -1.34 12.82 -5.43
N PRO A 14 -0.71 14.00 -5.20
CA PRO A 14 0.29 14.50 -6.13
C PRO A 14 1.51 13.57 -6.16
N ASN A 15 2.27 13.64 -7.26
CA ASN A 15 3.56 12.97 -7.40
C ASN A 15 4.62 13.67 -6.53
N ASP A 16 4.54 13.45 -5.22
CA ASP A 16 5.38 14.09 -4.22
C ASP A 16 5.60 13.13 -3.03
N LEU A 17 6.83 13.02 -2.52
CA LEU A 17 7.16 12.11 -1.42
C LEU A 17 6.38 12.40 -0.12
N ARG A 18 5.89 13.63 0.08
CA ARG A 18 4.99 13.97 1.20
C ARG A 18 3.69 13.17 1.16
N ALA A 19 3.26 12.73 -0.03
CA ALA A 19 2.09 11.87 -0.20
C ALA A 19 2.18 10.57 0.59
N VAL A 20 3.38 10.00 0.76
CA VAL A 20 3.61 8.77 1.53
C VAL A 20 3.11 8.92 2.97
N THR A 21 3.44 10.04 3.62
CA THR A 21 3.00 10.30 5.00
C THR A 21 1.50 10.52 5.09
N VAL A 22 0.92 11.23 4.11
CA VAL A 22 -0.53 11.46 4.04
C VAL A 22 -1.26 10.13 3.89
N CYS A 23 -0.84 9.30 2.94
CA CYS A 23 -1.38 7.97 2.69
C CYS A 23 -1.36 7.08 3.93
N ARG A 24 -0.23 7.01 4.64
CA ARG A 24 -0.09 6.23 5.88
C ARG A 24 -1.08 6.68 6.96
N ARG A 25 -1.13 7.99 7.24
CA ARG A 25 -2.01 8.53 8.29
C ARG A 25 -3.49 8.31 7.97
N THR A 26 -3.88 8.51 6.72
CA THR A 26 -5.25 8.23 6.26
C THR A 26 -5.58 6.75 6.40
N LEU A 27 -4.68 5.85 6.01
CA LEU A 27 -4.87 4.40 6.12
C LEU A 27 -5.01 3.97 7.59
N ARG A 28 -4.15 4.45 8.50
CA ARG A 28 -4.30 4.20 9.93
C ARG A 28 -5.67 4.64 10.44
N LEU A 29 -6.13 5.83 10.05
CA LEU A 29 -7.45 6.33 10.45
C LEU A 29 -8.57 5.42 9.96
N ILE A 30 -8.57 5.05 8.67
CA ILE A 30 -9.55 4.14 8.07
C ILE A 30 -9.60 2.82 8.85
N LEU A 31 -8.46 2.16 9.02
CA LEU A 31 -8.40 0.86 9.68
C LEU A 31 -8.80 0.94 11.16
N THR A 32 -8.45 2.03 11.85
CA THR A 32 -8.83 2.24 13.25
C THR A 32 -10.35 2.40 13.39
N LEU A 33 -10.97 3.22 12.52
CA LEU A 33 -12.42 3.44 12.53
C LEU A 33 -13.21 2.16 12.20
N HIS A 34 -12.63 1.27 11.40
CA HIS A 34 -13.20 -0.05 11.08
C HIS A 34 -12.81 -1.16 12.08
N GLY A 35 -12.13 -0.83 13.18
CA GLY A 35 -11.78 -1.78 14.25
C GLY A 35 -10.62 -2.74 13.90
N LEU A 36 -9.88 -2.46 12.82
CA LEU A 36 -8.81 -3.31 12.28
C LEU A 36 -7.42 -2.91 12.81
N VAL A 37 -7.33 -2.56 14.08
CA VAL A 37 -6.10 -2.04 14.71
C VAL A 37 -4.93 -3.04 14.65
N GLY A 38 -5.21 -4.34 14.63
CA GLY A 38 -4.19 -5.40 14.61
C GLY A 38 -3.37 -5.50 13.33
N ILE A 39 -3.81 -4.87 12.23
CA ILE A 39 -3.10 -4.88 10.94
C ILE A 39 -2.53 -3.51 10.55
N VAL A 40 -2.72 -2.48 11.39
CA VAL A 40 -2.38 -1.09 11.05
C VAL A 40 -0.90 -0.93 10.69
N ASP A 41 0.01 -1.46 11.50
CA ASP A 41 1.45 -1.23 11.29
C ASP A 41 1.93 -1.92 10.01
N THR A 42 1.46 -3.14 9.76
CA THR A 42 1.73 -3.86 8.50
C THR A 42 1.15 -3.10 7.31
N ALA A 43 -0.11 -2.70 7.38
CA ALA A 43 -0.78 -1.97 6.31
C ALA A 43 -0.09 -0.63 6.00
N GLU A 44 0.36 0.10 7.02
CA GLU A 44 1.13 1.32 6.84
C GLU A 44 2.48 1.08 6.17
N LEU A 45 3.19 0.02 6.53
CA LEU A 45 4.44 -0.37 5.87
C LEU A 45 4.18 -0.64 4.38
N LEU A 46 3.18 -1.46 4.07
CA LEU A 46 2.83 -1.81 2.69
C LEU A 46 2.44 -0.58 1.87
N ALA A 47 1.59 0.29 2.43
CA ALA A 47 1.21 1.53 1.75
C ALA A 47 2.41 2.47 1.55
N ALA A 48 3.35 2.52 2.50
CA ALA A 48 4.55 3.33 2.35
C ALA A 48 5.40 2.88 1.17
N GLU A 49 5.64 1.57 1.05
CA GLU A 49 6.41 0.97 -0.03
C GLU A 49 5.71 1.16 -1.38
N LEU A 50 4.41 0.84 -1.46
CA LEU A 50 3.63 0.96 -2.69
C LEU A 50 3.57 2.40 -3.21
N VAL A 51 3.26 3.36 -2.33
CA VAL A 51 3.17 4.77 -2.71
C VAL A 51 4.56 5.35 -3.00
N SER A 52 5.59 4.96 -2.25
CA SER A 52 6.98 5.38 -2.53
C SER A 52 7.43 4.92 -3.90
N ASN A 53 7.14 3.67 -4.27
CA ASN A 53 7.45 3.16 -5.60
C ASN A 53 6.72 3.96 -6.68
N ALA A 54 5.41 4.16 -6.52
CA ALA A 54 4.60 4.94 -7.47
C ALA A 54 5.16 6.37 -7.68
N VAL A 55 5.44 7.11 -6.61
CA VAL A 55 5.92 8.51 -6.72
C VAL A 55 7.39 8.63 -7.14
N ARG A 56 8.23 7.61 -6.88
CA ARG A 56 9.65 7.64 -7.29
C ARG A 56 9.86 7.23 -8.73
N HIS A 57 9.06 6.28 -9.23
CA HIS A 57 9.27 5.66 -10.54
C HIS A 57 8.38 6.24 -11.63
N THR A 58 7.34 7.01 -11.29
CA THR A 58 6.45 7.62 -12.27
C THR A 58 6.41 9.14 -12.14
N LYS A 59 5.97 9.82 -13.21
CA LYS A 59 5.89 11.29 -13.26
C LYS A 59 4.46 11.85 -13.15
N GLY A 60 3.44 11.00 -13.07
CA GLY A 60 2.04 11.43 -13.02
C GLY A 60 1.39 11.23 -11.64
N PRO A 61 0.10 11.61 -11.50
CA PRO A 61 -0.63 11.46 -10.25
C PRO A 61 -0.66 10.00 -9.82
N ALA A 62 -0.61 9.79 -8.50
CA ALA A 62 -0.71 8.48 -7.89
C ALA A 62 -2.00 8.38 -7.06
N ALA A 63 -2.44 7.16 -6.78
CA ALA A 63 -3.56 6.93 -5.89
C ALA A 63 -3.29 5.74 -4.96
N LEU A 64 -3.65 5.87 -3.69
CA LEU A 64 -3.75 4.74 -2.77
C LEU A 64 -5.22 4.30 -2.73
N ARG A 65 -5.48 3.01 -2.93
CA ARG A 65 -6.80 2.41 -2.77
C ARG A 65 -6.77 1.33 -1.69
N VAL A 66 -7.76 1.37 -0.82
CA VAL A 66 -7.90 0.48 0.34
C VAL A 66 -9.33 0.01 0.38
N ARG A 67 -9.57 -1.30 0.42
CA ARG A 67 -10.93 -1.85 0.48
C ARG A 67 -11.01 -3.11 1.33
N ARG A 68 -12.16 -3.35 1.94
CA ARG A 68 -12.50 -4.63 2.57
C ARG A 68 -13.40 -5.43 1.64
N THR A 69 -12.99 -6.64 1.31
CA THR A 69 -13.77 -7.54 0.46
C THR A 69 -14.81 -8.31 1.30
N PRO A 70 -15.86 -8.87 0.67
CA PRO A 70 -16.84 -9.72 1.35
C PRO A 70 -16.23 -10.95 2.04
N GLU A 71 -15.05 -11.40 1.61
CA GLU A 71 -14.29 -12.52 2.19
C GLU A 71 -13.41 -12.11 3.39
N ASP A 72 -13.71 -10.97 4.02
CA ASP A 72 -12.98 -10.40 5.16
C ASP A 72 -11.51 -10.08 4.89
N THR A 73 -11.16 -9.82 3.63
CA THR A 73 -9.79 -9.48 3.25
C THR A 73 -9.64 -7.97 3.05
N VAL A 74 -8.59 -7.38 3.63
CA VAL A 74 -8.21 -6.01 3.32
C VAL A 74 -7.26 -6.01 2.13
N TRP A 75 -7.66 -5.32 1.07
CA TRP A 75 -6.86 -5.10 -0.11
C TRP A 75 -6.28 -3.68 -0.09
N ILE A 76 -4.99 -3.57 -0.37
CA ILE A 76 -4.24 -2.31 -0.44
C ILE A 76 -3.50 -2.30 -1.78
N GLY A 77 -3.64 -1.23 -2.55
CA GLY A 77 -2.89 -1.07 -3.78
C GLY A 77 -2.60 0.40 -4.07
N ALA A 78 -1.49 0.64 -4.77
CA ALA A 78 -1.19 1.93 -5.35
C ALA A 78 -1.36 1.86 -6.87
N TRP A 79 -1.88 2.94 -7.43
CA TRP A 79 -1.98 3.17 -8.87
C TRP A 79 -1.10 4.37 -9.22
N ASP A 80 -0.45 4.30 -10.35
CA ASP A 80 0.25 5.42 -10.96
C ASP A 80 -0.15 5.55 -12.43
N SER A 81 0.45 6.52 -13.13
CA SER A 81 0.15 6.80 -14.52
C SER A 81 1.04 6.03 -15.51
N ASP A 82 1.94 5.17 -15.05
CA ASP A 82 2.85 4.42 -15.91
C ASP A 82 2.21 3.06 -16.27
N PRO A 83 1.99 2.77 -17.55
CA PRO A 83 1.43 1.48 -17.97
C PRO A 83 2.41 0.31 -17.80
N ALA A 84 3.71 0.56 -17.54
CA ALA A 84 4.69 -0.48 -17.35
C ALA A 84 4.53 -1.16 -15.98
N PRO A 85 4.58 -2.50 -15.91
CA PRO A 85 4.59 -3.18 -14.62
C PRO A 85 5.86 -2.81 -13.84
N PRO A 86 5.79 -2.71 -12.51
CA PRO A 86 6.97 -2.44 -11.70
C PRO A 86 7.99 -3.61 -11.83
N ASP A 87 9.26 -3.29 -11.65
CA ASP A 87 10.32 -4.30 -11.65
C ASP A 87 10.01 -5.42 -10.65
N PRO A 88 10.30 -6.69 -10.99
CA PRO A 88 9.97 -7.81 -10.13
C PRO A 88 10.65 -7.69 -8.76
N PRO A 89 9.95 -8.05 -7.66
CA PRO A 89 10.51 -8.01 -6.31
C PRO A 89 11.83 -8.77 -6.23
N ARG A 90 12.85 -8.10 -5.69
CA ARG A 90 14.08 -8.79 -5.27
C ARG A 90 13.83 -9.49 -3.93
N PRO A 91 14.38 -10.71 -3.71
CA PRO A 91 14.29 -11.39 -2.43
C PRO A 91 14.82 -10.52 -1.29
N LEU A 92 14.14 -10.50 -0.13
CA LEU A 92 14.50 -9.63 1.00
C LEU A 92 15.97 -9.80 1.43
N GLU A 93 16.45 -11.04 1.37
CA GLU A 93 17.83 -11.45 1.67
C GLU A 93 18.88 -10.76 0.79
N GLN A 94 18.54 -10.46 -0.47
CA GLN A 94 19.44 -9.84 -1.44
C GLN A 94 19.47 -8.31 -1.35
N VAL A 95 18.44 -7.71 -0.74
CA VAL A 95 18.34 -6.27 -0.52
C VAL A 95 18.52 -5.90 0.95
N ALA A 96 18.79 -6.84 1.87
CA ALA A 96 18.97 -6.60 3.31
C ALA A 96 20.10 -5.60 3.66
N GLN A 97 20.98 -5.25 2.73
CA GLN A 97 22.03 -4.25 2.89
C GLN A 97 21.75 -2.91 2.16
N TRP A 98 20.70 -2.85 1.33
CA TRP A 98 20.34 -1.70 0.50
C TRP A 98 18.92 -1.22 0.87
N GLU A 99 18.70 0.07 1.08
CA GLU A 99 17.34 0.56 1.34
C GLU A 99 16.45 0.52 0.08
N ASP A 100 17.06 0.63 -1.10
CA ASP A 100 16.37 0.60 -2.39
C ASP A 100 16.02 -0.82 -2.83
N GLY A 101 14.78 -1.02 -3.30
CA GLY A 101 14.32 -2.28 -3.89
C GLY A 101 13.77 -3.34 -2.92
N ARG A 102 13.62 -3.02 -1.62
CA ARG A 102 12.95 -3.92 -0.64
C ARG A 102 11.43 -3.91 -0.73
N GLY A 103 10.83 -2.85 -1.28
CA GLY A 103 9.40 -2.60 -1.12
C GLY A 103 8.50 -3.74 -1.56
N LEU A 104 8.68 -4.28 -2.77
CA LEU A 104 7.88 -5.41 -3.26
C LEU A 104 8.19 -6.72 -2.51
N GLY A 105 9.40 -6.88 -1.98
CA GLY A 105 9.77 -8.03 -1.15
C GLY A 105 9.03 -8.01 0.19
N LEU A 106 8.87 -6.84 0.80
CA LEU A 106 8.07 -6.65 2.01
C LEU A 106 6.58 -6.90 1.74
N VAL A 107 6.06 -6.44 0.60
CA VAL A 107 4.68 -6.74 0.18
C VAL A 107 4.44 -8.23 0.10
N LYS A 108 5.34 -8.98 -0.54
CA LYS A 108 5.24 -10.46 -0.63
C LYS A 108 5.35 -11.16 0.73
N ALA A 109 6.13 -10.63 1.67
CA ALA A 109 6.32 -11.24 2.98
C ALA A 109 5.13 -11.00 3.92
N CYS A 110 4.45 -9.86 3.79
CA CYS A 110 3.42 -9.41 4.71
C CYS A 110 1.98 -9.54 4.19
N ALA A 111 1.79 -9.83 2.91
CA ALA A 111 0.48 -9.97 2.29
C ALA A 111 0.46 -11.12 1.26
N ARG A 112 -0.76 -11.57 0.94
CA ARG A 112 -0.98 -12.42 -0.24
C ARG A 112 -0.84 -11.53 -1.49
N TYR A 113 0.29 -11.68 -2.18
CA TYR A 113 0.63 -10.98 -3.43
C TYR A 113 0.14 -11.76 -4.66
#